data_AF-A0A419DZW2-F1
#
_entry.id   AF-A0A419DZW2-F1
#
_cell.length_a   1.000
_cell.length_b   1.000
_cell.length_c   1.000
_cell.angle_alpha   90.00
_cell.angle_beta   90.00
_cell.angle_gamma   90.00
#
_symmetry.space_group_name_H-M   'P 1'
#
loop_
_entity.id
_entity.type
_entity.pdbx_description
1 polymer ?
#
loop_
_entity_poly.entity_id
_entity_poly.type
_entity_poly.pdbx_seq_one_letter_code
_entity_poly.pdbx_strand_id
1 'polypeptide(L)'
;MVIDNSQLLKILVEGFSFIAAFAGVTAGVVMLSVTKKFGTGILASGFKSISAGVLFIAFGIIVDAVQLILQFSGISANIFMTLIIVVKGVCFVVGTYIIVIGSKNTADKLESLTQ
;
A
#
# COMPACT_ATOMS: atom_id res chain seq x y z
N MET A 1 -15.49 -3.06 -35.13
CA MET A 1 -14.50 -3.21 -34.06
C MET A 1 -15.27 -3.42 -32.77
N VAL A 2 -15.56 -4.67 -32.40
CA VAL A 2 -16.18 -4.97 -31.10
C VAL A 2 -15.03 -4.85 -30.10
N ILE A 3 -15.04 -3.80 -29.28
CA ILE A 3 -14.09 -3.74 -28.17
C ILE A 3 -14.46 -4.89 -27.25
N ASP A 4 -13.53 -5.82 -27.10
CA ASP A 4 -13.68 -6.93 -26.19
C ASP A 4 -13.75 -6.34 -24.77
N ASN A 5 -14.92 -6.38 -24.13
CA ASN A 5 -15.14 -5.79 -22.80
C ASN A 5 -14.09 -6.29 -21.78
N SER A 6 -13.54 -7.49 -22.01
CA SER A 6 -12.44 -8.08 -21.26
C SER A 6 -11.13 -7.28 -21.36
N GLN A 7 -10.77 -6.79 -22.55
CA GLN A 7 -9.57 -5.97 -22.77
C GLN A 7 -9.74 -4.56 -22.18
N LEU A 8 -10.94 -3.99 -22.29
CA LEU A 8 -11.24 -2.66 -21.74
C LEU A 8 -11.14 -2.70 -20.20
N LEU A 9 -11.71 -3.72 -19.56
CA LEU A 9 -11.62 -3.91 -18.11
C LEU A 9 -10.16 -4.11 -17.65
N LYS A 10 -9.35 -4.83 -18.42
CA LYS A 10 -7.92 -5.04 -18.12
C LYS A 10 -7.14 -3.73 -18.10
N ILE A 11 -7.26 -2.94 -19.17
CA ILE A 11 -6.57 -1.63 -19.27
C ILE A 11 -6.99 -0.71 -18.13
N LEU A 12 -8.28 -0.73 -17.79
CA LEU A 12 -8.83 0.09 -16.72
C LEU A 12 -8.25 -0.32 -15.35
N VAL A 13 -8.24 -1.62 -15.04
CA VAL A 13 -7.72 -2.13 -13.76
C VAL A 13 -6.21 -1.92 -13.64
N GLU A 14 -5.43 -2.21 -14.70
CA GLU A 14 -3.99 -1.98 -14.72
C GLU A 14 -3.66 -0.48 -14.55
N GLY A 15 -4.40 0.39 -15.24
CA GLY A 15 -4.25 1.84 -15.13
C GLY A 15 -4.54 2.36 -13.73
N PHE A 16 -5.66 1.95 -13.11
CA PHE A 16 -5.99 2.36 -11.75
C PHE A 16 -5.01 1.80 -10.72
N SER A 17 -4.56 0.56 -10.88
CA SER A 17 -3.56 -0.04 -10.00
C SER A 17 -2.23 0.71 -10.05
N PHE A 18 -1.81 1.14 -11.24
CA PHE A 18 -0.60 1.94 -11.41
C PHE A 18 -0.73 3.31 -10.73
N ILE A 19 -1.84 4.02 -10.95
CA ILE A 19 -2.11 5.31 -10.30
C ILE A 19 -2.12 5.14 -8.77
N ALA A 20 -2.78 4.10 -8.26
CA ALA A 20 -2.87 3.83 -6.83
C ALA A 20 -1.49 3.49 -6.22
N ALA A 21 -0.66 2.71 -6.92
CA ALA A 21 0.70 2.42 -6.49
C ALA A 21 1.56 3.69 -6.41
N PHE A 22 1.51 4.55 -7.43
CA PHE A 22 2.23 5.83 -7.43
C PHE A 22 1.72 6.77 -6.34
N ALA A 23 0.41 6.89 -6.16
CA ALA A 23 -0.18 7.66 -5.07
C ALA A 23 0.29 7.16 -3.70
N GLY A 24 0.34 5.85 -3.49
CA GLY A 24 0.86 5.23 -2.28
C GLY A 24 2.34 5.54 -2.05
N VAL A 25 3.19 5.38 -3.07
CA VAL A 25 4.62 5.73 -2.98
C VAL A 25 4.80 7.23 -2.67
N THR A 26 4.10 8.10 -3.38
CA THR A 26 4.15 9.55 -3.13
C THR A 26 3.70 9.89 -1.72
N ALA A 27 2.58 9.34 -1.24
CA ALA A 27 2.11 9.54 0.13
C ALA A 27 3.14 9.08 1.16
N GLY A 28 3.76 7.91 0.95
CA GLY A 28 4.85 7.40 1.80
C GLY A 28 6.04 8.36 1.85
N VAL A 29 6.51 8.85 0.70
CA VAL A 29 7.64 9.79 0.59
C VAL A 29 7.32 11.14 1.21
N VAL A 30 6.11 11.68 0.99
CA VAL A 30 5.67 12.94 1.63
C VAL A 30 5.65 12.76 3.15
N MET A 31 5.08 11.68 3.67
CA MET A 31 5.07 11.38 5.11
C MET A 31 6.48 11.26 5.71
N LEU A 32 7.46 10.68 4.99
CA LEU A 32 8.88 10.69 5.42
C LEU A 32 9.45 12.10 5.44
N SER A 33 9.11 12.90 4.44
CA SER A 33 9.61 14.28 4.32
C SER A 33 9.05 15.14 5.45
N VAL A 34 7.78 14.95 5.79
CA VAL A 34 7.12 15.57 6.95
C VAL A 34 7.77 15.10 8.25
N THR A 35 8.07 13.80 8.38
CA THR A 35 8.80 13.26 9.54
C THR A 35 10.15 13.98 9.73
N LYS A 36 10.91 14.21 8.66
CA LYS A 36 12.18 14.96 8.71
C LYS A 36 11.99 16.42 9.13
N LYS A 37 10.89 17.08 8.71
CA LYS A 37 10.57 18.46 9.12
C LYS A 37 10.23 18.57 10.59
N PHE A 38 9.54 17.59 11.16
CA PHE A 38 9.22 17.56 12.59
C PHE A 38 10.39 17.06 13.45
N GLY A 39 11.43 16.47 12.84
CA GLY A 39 12.69 16.10 13.48
C GLY A 39 12.55 15.00 14.53
N THR A 40 12.12 15.38 15.72
CA THR A 40 11.92 14.49 16.88
C THR A 40 10.63 14.88 17.59
N GLY A 41 9.80 13.90 17.95
CA GLY A 41 8.57 14.13 18.69
C GLY A 41 7.49 13.09 18.41
N ILE A 42 6.37 13.21 19.11
CA ILE A 42 5.26 12.26 19.04
C ILE A 42 4.69 12.20 17.61
N LEU A 43 4.50 13.37 16.98
CA LEU A 43 4.01 13.48 15.60
C LEU A 43 4.99 12.91 14.57
N ALA A 44 6.29 13.14 14.74
CA ALA A 44 7.31 12.57 13.85
C ALA A 44 7.31 11.03 13.93
N SER A 45 7.16 10.46 15.13
CA SER A 45 7.01 9.02 15.30
C SER A 45 5.76 8.46 14.60
N GLY A 46 4.64 9.18 14.68
CA GLY A 46 3.40 8.81 13.99
C GLY A 46 3.53 8.82 12.48
N PHE A 47 4.03 9.91 11.90
CA PHE A 47 4.24 10.03 10.46
C PHE A 47 5.23 9.00 9.92
N LYS A 48 6.26 8.64 10.69
CA LYS A 48 7.19 7.56 10.34
C LYS A 48 6.50 6.21 10.24
N SER A 49 5.63 5.89 11.21
CA SER A 49 4.87 4.64 11.22
C SER A 49 3.88 4.59 10.06
N ILE A 50 3.13 5.67 9.86
CA ILE A 50 2.17 5.78 8.74
C ILE A 50 2.88 5.63 7.40
N SER A 51 4.01 6.31 7.21
CA SER A 51 4.82 6.17 6.00
C SER A 51 5.22 4.73 5.72
N ALA A 52 5.76 4.03 6.72
CA ALA A 52 6.18 2.64 6.57
C ALA A 52 5.01 1.72 6.18
N GLY A 53 3.85 1.91 6.81
CA GLY A 53 2.66 1.13 6.47
C GLY A 53 2.10 1.45 5.07
N VAL A 54 2.10 2.72 4.66
CA VAL A 54 1.66 3.13 3.31
C VAL A 54 2.59 2.57 2.23
N LEU A 55 3.91 2.52 2.47
CA LEU A 55 4.85 1.88 1.53
C LEU A 55 4.60 0.37 1.40
N PHE A 56 4.24 -0.30 2.50
CA PHE A 56 3.84 -1.71 2.48
C PHE A 56 2.56 -1.93 1.65
N ILE A 57 1.57 -1.05 1.77
CA ILE A 57 0.35 -1.11 0.96
C ILE A 57 0.68 -0.86 -0.52
N ALA A 58 1.51 0.14 -0.82
CA ALA A 58 1.92 0.44 -2.19
C ALA A 58 2.63 -0.76 -2.85
N PHE A 59 3.50 -1.45 -2.09
CA PHE A 59 4.11 -2.70 -2.53
C PHE A 59 3.07 -3.80 -2.78
N GLY A 60 2.07 -3.95 -1.90
CA GLY A 60 0.95 -4.87 -2.10
C GLY A 60 0.17 -4.61 -3.39
N ILE A 61 -0.08 -3.34 -3.74
CA ILE A 61 -0.75 -2.94 -4.99
C ILE A 61 0.10 -3.30 -6.21
N ILE A 62 1.43 -3.11 -6.15
CA ILE A 62 2.33 -3.52 -7.24
C ILE A 62 2.31 -5.03 -7.43
N VAL A 63 2.35 -5.80 -6.34
CA VAL A 63 2.27 -7.27 -6.38
C VAL A 63 0.94 -7.74 -6.96
N ASP A 64 -0.16 -7.06 -6.63
CA ASP A 64 -1.49 -7.35 -7.18
C ASP A 64 -1.56 -7.09 -8.70
N ALA A 65 -0.97 -5.98 -9.17
CA ALA A 65 -0.86 -5.68 -10.60
C ALA A 65 -0.06 -6.75 -11.35
N VAL A 66 1.06 -7.22 -10.78
CA VAL A 66 1.85 -8.32 -11.34
C VAL A 66 1.04 -9.61 -11.41
N GLN A 67 0.26 -9.92 -10.38
CA GLN A 67 -0.64 -11.07 -10.38
C GLN A 67 -1.62 -10.99 -11.55
N LEU A 68 -2.25 -9.83 -11.72
CA LEU A 68 -3.25 -9.60 -12.76
C LEU A 68 -2.67 -9.88 -14.15
N ILE A 69 -1.48 -9.35 -14.43
CA ILE A 69 -0.76 -9.55 -15.70
C ILE A 69 -0.50 -11.04 -15.95
N LEU A 70 0.03 -11.77 -14.96
CA LEU A 70 0.35 -13.19 -15.07
C LEU A 70 -0.89 -14.07 -15.29
N GLN A 71 -2.01 -13.74 -14.64
CA GLN A 71 -3.29 -14.41 -14.80
C GLN A 71 -3.81 -14.28 -16.25
N PHE A 72 -3.68 -13.08 -16.83
CA PHE A 72 -4.08 -12.83 -18.22
C PHE A 72 -3.15 -13.46 -19.25
N SER A 73 -1.89 -13.74 -18.91
CA SER A 73 -0.95 -14.48 -19.76
C SER A 73 -1.23 -15.99 -19.83
N GLY A 74 -2.30 -16.48 -19.20
CA GLY A 74 -2.73 -17.88 -19.27
C GLY A 74 -2.08 -18.81 -18.24
N ILE A 75 -1.27 -18.28 -17.31
CA ILE A 75 -0.67 -19.03 -16.21
C ILE A 75 -1.71 -19.12 -15.07
N SER A 76 -2.63 -20.08 -15.19
CA SER A 76 -3.87 -20.08 -14.40
C SER A 76 -3.89 -21.01 -13.17
N ALA A 77 -2.88 -21.85 -12.94
CA ALA A 77 -2.89 -22.77 -11.78
C ALA A 77 -1.49 -23.25 -11.35
N ASN A 78 -0.61 -22.33 -10.99
CA ASN A 78 0.72 -22.66 -10.46
C ASN A 78 0.90 -22.19 -9.02
N ILE A 79 1.74 -22.90 -8.26
CA ILE A 79 2.16 -22.57 -6.89
C ILE A 79 2.56 -21.08 -6.74
N PHE A 80 3.10 -20.50 -7.81
CA PHE A 80 3.47 -19.09 -7.92
C PHE A 80 2.30 -18.13 -7.70
N MET A 81 1.11 -18.40 -8.23
CA MET A 81 -0.06 -17.53 -8.07
C MET A 81 -0.59 -17.53 -6.63
N THR A 82 -0.57 -18.70 -5.99
CA THR A 82 -0.93 -18.83 -4.57
C THR A 82 0.07 -18.07 -3.70
N LEU A 83 1.37 -18.16 -3.98
CA LEU A 83 2.40 -17.38 -3.27
C LEU A 83 2.18 -15.88 -3.41
N ILE A 84 1.87 -15.38 -4.62
CA ILE A 84 1.60 -13.96 -4.86
C ILE A 84 0.38 -13.48 -4.06
N ILE A 85 -0.69 -14.28 -3.98
CA ILE A 85 -1.88 -13.98 -3.16
C ILE A 85 -1.53 -13.88 -1.68
N VAL A 86 -0.70 -14.81 -1.17
CA VAL A 86 -0.27 -14.78 0.23
C VAL A 86 0.59 -13.55 0.49
N VAL A 87 1.54 -13.24 -0.38
CA VAL A 87 2.44 -12.07 -0.23
C VAL A 87 1.64 -10.77 -0.24
N LYS A 88 0.71 -10.56 -1.19
CA LYS A 88 -0.10 -9.33 -1.22
C LYS A 88 -1.01 -9.24 0.01
N GLY A 89 -1.60 -10.36 0.43
CA GLY A 89 -2.43 -10.42 1.63
C GLY A 89 -1.66 -10.01 2.88
N VAL A 90 -0.46 -10.55 3.07
CA VAL A 90 0.44 -10.16 4.17
C VAL A 90 0.81 -8.69 4.07
N CYS A 91 1.12 -8.17 2.87
CA CYS A 91 1.47 -6.75 2.70
C CYS A 91 0.34 -5.82 3.11
N PHE A 92 -0.91 -6.13 2.73
CA PHE A 92 -2.06 -5.33 3.12
C PHE A 92 -2.37 -5.42 4.62
N VAL A 93 -2.31 -6.62 5.20
CA VAL A 93 -2.55 -6.82 6.64
C VAL A 93 -1.47 -6.13 7.47
N VAL A 94 -0.19 -6.34 7.15
CA VAL A 94 0.93 -5.72 7.86
C VAL A 94 0.93 -4.20 7.68
N GLY A 95 0.72 -3.72 6.45
CA GLY A 95 0.68 -2.29 6.15
C GLY A 95 -0.43 -1.56 6.92
N THR A 96 -1.65 -2.11 6.90
CA THR A 96 -2.78 -1.55 7.66
C THR A 96 -2.56 -1.63 9.17
N TYR A 97 -2.04 -2.74 9.67
CA TYR A 97 -1.70 -2.91 11.10
C TYR A 97 -0.69 -1.85 11.59
N ILE A 98 0.39 -1.61 10.82
CA ILE A 98 1.39 -0.59 11.13
C ILE A 98 0.77 0.82 11.18
N ILE A 99 -0.14 1.13 10.26
CA ILE A 99 -0.84 2.43 10.24
C ILE A 99 -1.72 2.59 11.48
N VAL A 100 -2.56 1.58 11.78
CA VAL A 100 -3.53 1.64 12.89
C VAL A 100 -2.81 1.77 14.23
N ILE A 101 -1.80 0.94 14.49
CA ILE A 101 -1.04 1.00 15.75
C ILE A 101 -0.18 2.25 15.82
N GLY A 102 0.44 2.66 14.70
CA GLY A 102 1.18 3.91 14.64
C GLY A 102 0.31 5.11 14.98
N SER A 103 -0.91 5.16 14.44
CA SER A 103 -1.90 6.19 14.71
C SER A 103 -2.36 6.16 16.17
N LYS A 104 -2.72 4.99 16.70
CA LYS A 104 -3.12 4.83 18.11
C LYS A 104 -2.02 5.30 19.07
N ASN A 105 -0.79 4.80 18.90
CA ASN A 105 0.32 5.17 19.77
C ASN A 105 0.65 6.67 19.71
N THR A 106 0.36 7.32 18.59
CA THR A 106 0.54 8.77 18.45
C THR A 106 -0.57 9.53 19.19
N ALA A 107 -1.83 9.08 19.06
CA ALA A 107 -2.96 9.65 19.77
C ALA A 107 -2.81 9.52 21.30
N ASP A 108 -2.48 8.33 21.79
CA ASP A 108 -2.31 8.06 23.24
C ASP A 108 -1.23 8.98 23.84
N LYS A 109 -0.13 9.20 23.11
CA LYS A 109 0.95 10.10 23.56
C LYS A 109 0.53 11.57 23.50
N LEU A 110 -0.29 11.98 22.54
CA LEU A 110 -0.81 13.35 22.47
C LEU A 110 -1.77 13.62 23.63
N GLU A 111 -2.64 12.67 23.95
CA GLU A 111 -3.57 12.77 25.07
C GLU A 111 -2.83 12.93 26.41
N SER A 112 -1.73 12.21 26.59
CA SER A 112 -0.89 12.31 27.79
C SER A 112 -0.21 13.67 28.01
N LEU A 113 -0.18 14.53 26.99
CA LEU A 113 0.35 15.90 27.09
C LEU A 113 -0.74 16.95 27.37
N THR A 114 -2.01 16.56 27.28
CA THR A 114 -3.16 17.43 27.50
C THR A 114 -3.88 17.18 28.83
N GLN A 115 -3.54 16.09 29.51
CA GLN A 115 -3.94 15.79 30.89
C GLN A 115 -2.90 16.35 31.86
#